data_AF-A0A5K1H1I2-F1
#
_entry.id   AF-A0A5K1H1I2-F1
#
_cell.length_a   1.000
_cell.length_b   1.000
_cell.length_c   1.000
_cell.angle_alpha   90.00
_cell.angle_beta   90.00
_cell.angle_gamma   90.00
#
_symmetry.space_group_name_H-M   'P 1'
#
loop_
_entity.id
_entity.type
_entity.pdbx_description
1 polymer ?
#
loop_
_entity_poly.entity_id
_entity_poly.type
_entity_poly.pdbx_seq_one_letter_code
_entity_poly.pdbx_strand_id
1 'polypeptide(L)'
;VDRRYKQYCEQMRGVVASFETVVGQGAADVYSSLASRAMSKHFRCLRDGIVAQIKATKKVLGEKDAIAPGTTKGETPRLRLLDQSLRQQKAYQNMGMMENHPWRPQRGLPERSVSILRAWLFEHFLHP
;
A
#
# COMPACT_ATOMS: atom_id res chain seq x y z
N VAL A 1 3.90 7.80 9.86
CA VAL A 1 4.66 8.50 8.79
C VAL A 1 5.77 9.34 9.38
N ASP A 2 5.48 10.19 10.37
CA ASP A 2 6.45 11.15 10.93
C ASP A 2 7.69 10.48 11.55
N ARG A 3 7.54 9.36 12.25
CA ARG A 3 8.68 8.60 12.79
C ARG A 3 9.67 8.18 11.69
N ARG A 4 9.18 7.71 10.55
CA ARG A 4 10.01 7.28 9.41
C ARG A 4 10.66 8.48 8.71
N TYR A 5 9.94 9.61 8.63
CA TYR A 5 10.51 10.85 8.10
C TYR A 5 11.67 11.35 8.98
N LYS A 6 11.53 11.34 10.30
CA LYS A 6 12.62 11.68 11.23
C LYS A 6 13.85 10.79 11.06
N GLN A 7 13.63 9.46 10.99
CA GLN A 7 14.70 8.49 10.73
C GLN A 7 15.41 8.77 9.39
N TYR A 8 14.64 9.10 8.34
CA TYR A 8 15.21 9.49 7.06
C TYR A 8 16.09 10.75 7.17
N CYS A 9 15.63 11.80 7.87
CA CYS A 9 16.42 13.02 8.07
C CYS A 9 17.72 12.75 8.84
N GLU A 10 17.67 11.89 9.86
CA GLU A 10 18.84 11.47 10.63
C GLU A 10 19.85 10.72 9.75
N GLN A 11 19.38 9.73 8.98
CA GLN A 11 20.23 8.96 8.08
C GLN A 11 20.84 9.84 6.98
N MET A 12 20.04 10.73 6.39
CA MET A 12 20.51 11.66 5.36
C MET A 12 21.62 12.57 5.89
N ARG A 13 21.48 13.09 7.12
CA ARG A 13 22.53 13.88 7.76
C ARG A 13 23.82 13.07 7.97
N GLY A 14 23.70 11.79 8.35
CA GLY A 14 24.86 10.90 8.45
C GLY A 14 25.56 10.69 7.11
N VAL A 15 24.79 10.48 6.04
CA VAL A 15 25.32 10.33 4.67
C VAL A 15 26.04 11.60 4.24
N VAL A 16 25.41 12.77 4.40
CA VAL A 16 26.02 14.08 4.08
C VAL A 16 27.34 14.26 4.82
N ALA A 17 27.37 14.04 6.14
CA ALA A 17 28.59 14.19 6.93
C ALA A 17 29.72 13.26 6.43
N SER A 18 29.43 11.98 6.18
CA SER A 18 30.42 11.04 5.66
C SER A 18 30.95 11.41 4.27
N PHE A 19 30.09 11.98 3.42
CA PHE A 19 30.48 12.41 2.08
C PHE A 19 31.37 13.65 2.13
N GLU A 20 31.00 14.64 2.95
CA GLU A 20 31.76 15.89 3.11
C GLU A 20 33.11 15.67 3.77
N THR A 21 33.27 14.64 4.63
CA THR A 21 34.59 14.29 5.17
C THR A 21 35.59 13.81 4.11
N VAL A 22 35.11 13.29 2.98
CA VAL A 22 35.96 12.75 1.91
C VAL A 22 36.16 13.76 0.79
N VAL A 23 35.08 14.47 0.40
CA VAL A 23 35.05 15.32 -0.80
C VAL A 23 35.18 16.82 -0.45
N GLY A 24 34.96 17.18 0.81
CA GLY A 24 34.96 18.56 1.29
C GLY A 24 33.55 19.06 1.64
N GLN A 25 33.50 20.11 2.46
CA GLN A 25 32.28 20.72 2.94
C GLN A 25 31.43 21.29 1.77
N GLY A 26 30.12 21.05 1.79
CA GLY A 26 29.18 21.51 0.77
C GLY A 26 29.14 20.65 -0.50
N ALA A 27 30.04 19.67 -0.64
CA ALA A 27 30.08 18.81 -1.82
C ALA A 27 28.80 17.95 -1.99
N ALA A 28 28.08 17.68 -0.89
CA ALA A 28 26.85 16.91 -0.91
C ALA A 28 25.59 17.74 -1.20
N ASP A 29 25.64 19.08 -1.15
CA ASP A 29 24.45 19.94 -1.07
C ASP A 29 23.49 19.80 -2.26
N VAL A 30 24.03 19.70 -3.48
CA VAL A 30 23.21 19.56 -4.69
C VAL A 30 22.40 18.27 -4.66
N TYR A 31 22.98 17.18 -4.15
CA TYR A 31 22.33 15.88 -4.07
C TYR A 31 21.40 15.78 -2.86
N SER A 32 21.86 16.25 -1.69
CA SER A 32 21.12 16.17 -0.44
C SER A 32 19.87 17.04 -0.45
N SER A 33 19.95 18.23 -1.05
CA SER A 33 18.80 19.15 -1.20
C SER A 33 17.71 18.56 -2.10
N LEU A 34 18.10 17.96 -3.24
CA LEU A 34 17.18 17.28 -4.14
C LEU A 34 16.50 16.09 -3.46
N ALA A 35 17.29 15.24 -2.80
CA ALA A 35 16.77 14.08 -2.08
C ALA A 35 15.81 14.50 -0.96
N SER A 36 16.19 15.49 -0.16
CA SER A 36 15.38 16.01 0.94
C SER A 36 14.04 16.55 0.45
N ARG A 37 14.04 17.32 -0.65
CA ARG A 37 12.82 17.85 -1.26
C ARG A 37 11.92 16.73 -1.80
N ALA A 38 12.48 15.76 -2.51
CA ALA A 38 11.72 14.63 -3.06
C ALA A 38 11.07 13.80 -1.96
N MET A 39 11.84 13.42 -0.93
CA MET A 39 11.34 12.59 0.16
C MET A 39 10.36 13.34 1.05
N SER A 40 10.59 14.63 1.32
CA SER A 40 9.63 15.45 2.06
C SER A 40 8.28 15.52 1.36
N LYS A 41 8.26 15.64 0.02
CA LYS A 41 7.03 15.55 -0.78
C LYS A 41 6.42 14.16 -0.69
N HIS A 42 7.22 13.10 -0.81
CA HIS A 42 6.74 11.71 -0.72
C HIS A 42 6.03 11.43 0.61
N PHE A 43 6.66 11.75 1.74
CA PHE A 43 6.06 11.55 3.07
C PHE A 43 4.81 12.40 3.27
N ARG A 44 4.78 13.63 2.74
CA ARG A 44 3.57 14.47 2.74
C ARG A 44 2.43 13.80 1.97
N CYS A 45 2.66 13.39 0.73
CA CYS A 45 1.66 12.70 -0.08
C CYS A 45 1.15 11.42 0.60
N LEU A 46 2.04 10.65 1.23
CA LEU A 46 1.65 9.45 1.97
C LEU A 46 0.74 9.79 3.16
N ARG A 47 1.12 10.79 3.97
CA ARG A 47 0.29 11.25 5.09
C ARG A 47 -1.07 11.74 4.61
N ASP A 48 -1.10 12.56 3.57
CA ASP A 48 -2.32 13.15 3.05
C ASP A 48 -3.24 12.07 2.47
N GLY A 49 -2.68 11.06 1.79
CA GLY A 49 -3.40 9.88 1.32
C GLY A 49 -4.02 9.05 2.45
N ILE A 50 -3.28 8.80 3.53
CA ILE A 50 -3.80 8.10 4.72
C ILE A 50 -4.96 8.89 5.35
N VAL A 51 -4.80 10.20 5.52
CA VAL A 51 -5.84 11.08 6.08
C VAL A 51 -7.08 11.09 5.17
N ALA A 52 -6.90 11.15 3.85
CA ALA A 52 -8.00 11.12 2.89
C ALA A 52 -8.78 9.80 2.98
N GLN A 53 -8.10 8.65 3.07
CA GLN A 53 -8.74 7.34 3.25
C GLN A 53 -9.52 7.27 4.56
N ILE A 54 -8.94 7.72 5.68
CA ILE A 54 -9.63 7.76 6.98
C ILE A 54 -10.93 8.58 6.87
N LYS A 55 -10.86 9.76 6.24
CA LYS A 55 -12.05 10.61 6.03
C LYS A 55 -13.10 9.94 5.14
N ALA A 56 -12.68 9.29 4.06
CA ALA A 56 -13.57 8.58 3.16
C ALA A 56 -14.28 7.42 3.88
N THR A 57 -13.54 6.61 4.64
CA THR A 57 -14.10 5.51 5.44
C THR A 57 -15.07 6.03 6.51
N LYS A 58 -14.74 7.12 7.21
CA LYS A 58 -15.67 7.75 8.17
C LYS A 58 -16.97 8.23 7.52
N LYS A 59 -16.88 8.84 6.34
CA LYS A 59 -18.07 9.27 5.57
C LYS A 59 -18.94 8.08 5.18
N VAL A 60 -18.33 6.98 4.74
CA VAL A 60 -19.04 5.73 4.41
C VAL A 60 -19.68 5.08 5.65
N LEU A 61 -19.01 5.17 6.81
CA LEU A 61 -19.50 4.63 8.08
C LEU A 61 -20.73 5.37 8.63
N GLY A 62 -21.07 6.54 8.08
CA GLY A 62 -22.34 7.21 8.38
C GLY A 62 -22.34 7.98 9.70
N GLU A 63 -21.26 8.69 10.02
CA GLU A 63 -21.26 9.67 11.13
C GLU A 63 -22.12 10.91 10.84
N LYS A 64 -22.72 11.02 9.64
CA LYS A 64 -23.69 12.05 9.28
C LYS A 64 -25.03 11.35 9.01
N ASP A 65 -26.02 11.67 9.83
CA ASP A 65 -27.44 11.28 9.74
C ASP A 65 -27.82 9.92 10.36
N ALA A 66 -27.58 9.80 11.66
CA ALA A 66 -28.31 8.91 12.55
C ALA A 66 -29.66 9.52 13.01
N ILE A 67 -30.45 10.08 12.09
CA ILE A 67 -31.84 10.51 12.37
C ILE A 67 -32.71 10.21 11.14
N ALA A 68 -33.02 8.94 10.93
CA ALA A 68 -34.18 8.55 10.13
C ALA A 68 -34.87 7.37 10.86
N PRO A 69 -36.00 7.61 11.54
CA PRO A 69 -36.76 6.53 12.17
C PRO A 69 -37.48 5.77 11.06
N GLY A 70 -37.05 4.53 10.76
CA GLY A 70 -37.89 3.64 9.93
C GLY A 70 -37.22 2.64 9.00
N THR A 71 -35.92 2.31 9.09
CA THR A 71 -35.36 1.27 8.21
C THR A 71 -35.34 -0.11 8.89
N THR A 72 -36.06 -1.02 8.26
CA THR A 72 -36.37 -2.39 8.64
C THR A 72 -35.14 -3.27 8.86
N LYS A 73 -35.32 -4.17 9.84
CA LYS A 73 -34.45 -5.26 10.27
C LYS A 73 -34.15 -6.20 9.09
N GLY A 74 -32.94 -6.19 8.52
CA GLY A 74 -32.52 -7.30 7.65
C GLY A 74 -31.37 -7.05 6.69
N GLU A 75 -31.23 -5.85 6.14
CA GLU A 75 -30.20 -5.59 5.13
C GLU A 75 -29.41 -4.36 5.54
N THR A 76 -28.21 -4.57 6.08
CA THR A 76 -27.26 -3.48 6.33
C THR A 76 -26.27 -3.42 5.17
N PRO A 77 -26.57 -2.72 4.05
CA PRO A 77 -25.61 -2.51 2.96
C PRO A 77 -24.31 -1.87 3.48
N ARG A 78 -24.38 -1.15 4.60
CA ARG A 78 -23.25 -0.60 5.38
C ARG A 78 -22.24 -1.67 5.80
N LEU A 79 -22.72 -2.81 6.32
CA LEU A 79 -21.86 -3.90 6.79
C LEU A 79 -21.17 -4.61 5.62
N ARG A 80 -21.85 -4.75 4.48
CA ARG A 80 -21.27 -5.37 3.27
C ARG A 80 -20.17 -4.49 2.67
N LEU A 81 -20.36 -3.17 2.64
CA LEU A 81 -19.35 -2.24 2.15
C LEU A 81 -18.12 -2.19 3.08
N LEU A 82 -18.34 -2.28 4.39
CA LEU A 82 -17.26 -2.43 5.38
C LEU A 82 -16.52 -3.76 5.23
N ASP A 83 -17.23 -4.88 5.11
CA ASP A 83 -16.62 -6.20 4.89
C ASP A 83 -15.79 -6.21 3.59
N GLN A 84 -16.30 -5.58 2.52
CA GLN A 84 -15.56 -5.44 1.27
C GLN A 84 -14.31 -4.57 1.43
N SER A 85 -14.41 -3.42 2.10
CA SER A 85 -13.26 -2.55 2.36
C SER A 85 -12.23 -3.23 3.28
N LEU A 86 -12.68 -4.00 4.27
CA LEU A 86 -11.83 -4.77 5.19
C LEU A 86 -11.12 -5.90 4.44
N ARG A 87 -11.84 -6.64 3.58
CA ARG A 87 -11.26 -7.67 2.71
C ARG A 87 -10.24 -7.08 1.75
N GLN A 88 -10.53 -5.93 1.14
CA GLN A 88 -9.58 -5.22 0.29
C GLN A 88 -8.34 -4.79 1.09
N GLN A 89 -8.50 -4.16 2.24
CA GLN A 89 -7.38 -3.80 3.11
C GLN A 89 -6.55 -5.02 3.51
N LYS A 90 -7.19 -6.15 3.85
CA LYS A 90 -6.51 -7.41 4.17
C LYS A 90 -5.79 -7.99 2.95
N ALA A 91 -6.34 -7.86 1.75
CA ALA A 91 -5.66 -8.22 0.52
C ALA A 91 -4.40 -7.35 0.29
N TYR A 92 -4.49 -6.03 0.49
CA TYR A 92 -3.32 -5.13 0.41
C TYR A 92 -2.27 -5.43 1.49
N GLN A 93 -2.67 -5.73 2.72
CA GLN A 93 -1.74 -6.14 3.77
C GLN A 93 -1.12 -7.50 3.49
N ASN A 94 -1.87 -8.46 2.95
CA ASN A 94 -1.34 -9.75 2.50
C ASN A 94 -0.38 -9.57 1.32
N MET A 95 -0.62 -8.63 0.40
CA MET A 95 0.36 -8.28 -0.64
C MET A 95 1.63 -7.67 -0.06
N GLY A 96 1.52 -6.86 1.00
CA GLY A 96 2.67 -6.33 1.74
C GLY A 96 3.40 -7.35 2.61
N MET A 97 2.76 -8.47 2.98
CA MET A 97 3.43 -9.65 3.57
C MET A 97 3.96 -10.62 2.50
N MET A 98 3.43 -10.56 1.28
CA MET A 98 3.95 -11.24 0.09
C MET A 98 5.03 -10.41 -0.61
N GLU A 99 5.90 -9.76 0.14
CA GLU A 99 7.11 -9.21 -0.44
C GLU A 99 8.28 -9.53 0.47
N ASN A 100 9.26 -10.26 -0.07
CA ASN A 100 10.65 -9.95 0.24
C ASN A 100 11.66 -10.47 -0.78
N HIS A 101 11.29 -10.79 -2.02
CA HIS A 101 12.30 -10.99 -3.06
C HIS A 101 11.82 -10.50 -4.43
N PRO A 102 12.12 -9.24 -4.80
CA PRO A 102 11.93 -8.70 -6.16
C PRO A 102 12.59 -9.55 -7.27
N TRP A 103 13.50 -10.45 -6.91
CA TRP A 103 14.30 -11.29 -7.79
C TRP A 103 13.95 -12.79 -7.77
N ARG A 104 12.96 -13.24 -6.97
CA ARG A 104 12.51 -14.64 -7.08
C ARG A 104 11.50 -14.73 -8.24
N PRO A 105 11.73 -15.59 -9.25
CA PRO A 105 10.68 -15.95 -10.19
C PRO A 105 9.52 -16.53 -9.38
N GLN A 106 8.32 -15.98 -9.55
CA GLN A 106 7.10 -16.47 -8.92
C GLN A 106 6.94 -17.96 -9.31
N ARG A 107 7.26 -18.87 -8.38
CA ARG A 107 7.17 -20.31 -8.65
C ARG A 107 5.70 -20.72 -8.58
N GLY A 108 5.06 -20.76 -9.74
CA GLY A 108 3.70 -21.24 -9.93
C GLY A 108 2.88 -20.33 -10.82
N LEU A 109 2.09 -20.93 -11.69
CA LEU A 109 1.05 -20.23 -12.43
C LEU A 109 -0.09 -19.85 -11.46
N PRO A 110 -0.75 -18.68 -11.64
CA PRO A 110 -1.94 -18.34 -10.88
C PRO A 110 -2.98 -19.46 -10.92
N GLU A 111 -3.68 -19.70 -9.82
CA GLU A 111 -4.64 -20.81 -9.68
C GLU A 111 -5.68 -20.84 -10.80
N ARG A 112 -6.14 -19.65 -11.25
CA ARG A 112 -7.04 -19.51 -12.40
C ARG A 112 -6.44 -20.03 -13.71
N SER A 113 -5.18 -19.69 -13.98
CA SER A 113 -4.45 -20.16 -15.17
C SER A 113 -4.25 -21.67 -15.13
N VAL A 114 -3.94 -22.23 -13.95
CA VAL A 114 -3.79 -23.68 -13.77
C VAL A 114 -5.11 -24.42 -13.97
N SER A 115 -6.23 -23.89 -13.49
CA SER A 115 -7.55 -24.51 -13.67
C SER A 115 -7.99 -24.50 -15.13
N ILE A 116 -7.75 -23.41 -15.87
CA ILE A 116 -8.01 -23.35 -17.31
C ILE A 116 -7.14 -24.37 -18.06
N LEU A 117 -5.84 -24.44 -17.73
CA LEU A 117 -4.92 -25.37 -18.37
C LEU A 117 -5.30 -26.83 -18.09
N ARG A 118 -5.70 -27.14 -16.86
CA ARG A 118 -6.21 -28.48 -16.51
C ARG A 118 -7.45 -28.80 -17.33
N ALA A 119 -8.47 -27.93 -17.35
CA ALA A 119 -9.69 -28.16 -18.12
C ALA A 119 -9.39 -28.41 -19.61
N TRP A 120 -8.52 -27.59 -20.20
CA TRP A 120 -8.09 -27.74 -21.59
C TRP A 120 -7.36 -29.06 -21.84
N LEU A 121 -6.45 -29.47 -20.95
CA LEU A 121 -5.77 -30.77 -21.03
C LEU A 121 -6.75 -31.95 -20.89
N PHE A 122 -7.74 -31.85 -20.00
CA PHE A 122 -8.78 -32.89 -19.87
C PHE A 122 -9.62 -33.01 -21.14
N GLU A 123 -9.95 -31.88 -21.75
CA GLU A 123 -10.74 -31.82 -22.98
C GLU A 123 -9.97 -32.36 -24.19
N HIS A 124 -8.65 -32.19 -24.25
CA HIS A 124 -7.86 -32.49 -25.44
C HIS A 124 -6.92 -33.71 -25.33
N PHE A 125 -6.64 -34.21 -24.13
CA PHE A 125 -5.69 -35.33 -23.93
C PHE A 125 -6.26 -36.52 -23.13
N LEU A 126 -7.41 -36.39 -22.47
CA LEU A 126 -7.98 -37.46 -21.63
C LEU A 126 -9.24 -38.12 -22.21
N HIS A 127 -9.58 -37.79 -23.45
CA HIS A 127 -10.46 -38.60 -24.31
C HIS A 127 -9.62 -39.03 -25.51
N PRO A 128 -9.20 -40.32 -25.61
CA PRO A 128 -8.49 -40.82 -26.80
C PRO A 128 -9.37 -40.78 -28.04
#